data_AF-A0A4Y7RDB1-F1
#
_entry.id   AF-A0A4Y7RDB1-F1
#
_cell.length_a   1.000
_cell.length_b   1.000
_cell.length_c   1.000
_cell.angle_alpha   90.00
_cell.angle_beta   90.00
_cell.angle_gamma   90.00
#
_symmetry.space_group_name_H-M   'P 1'
#
loop_
_entity.id
_entity.type
_entity.pdbx_description
1 polymer ?
#
loop_
_entity_poly.entity_id
_entity_poly.type
_entity_poly.pdbx_seq_one_letter_code
_entity_poly.pdbx_strand_id
1 'polypeptide(L)'
;MTTILLSLTFGIIIGFAWRNSPEKIKRANFITLIGLFFLLMVMGAQLGSNKEVLSGIGEMGKEALIIAAFSIIGSVLLVHLASKFIQKNLRRAPQEGAAGTGGKR
;
A
#
# COMPACT_ATOMS: atom_id res chain seq x y z
N MET A 1 -9.61 -6.87 20.17
CA MET A 1 -8.17 -6.68 19.88
C MET A 1 -7.48 -8.00 19.52
N THR A 2 -7.62 -9.05 20.34
CA THR A 2 -7.09 -10.39 20.06
C THR A 2 -7.61 -11.02 18.76
N THR A 3 -8.85 -10.74 18.35
CA THR A 3 -9.46 -11.27 17.12
C THR A 3 -8.76 -10.81 15.84
N ILE A 4 -8.31 -9.55 15.81
CA ILE A 4 -7.59 -8.98 14.66
C ILE A 4 -6.20 -9.62 14.56
N LEU A 5 -5.52 -9.78 15.71
CA LEU A 5 -4.23 -10.48 15.81
C LEU A 5 -4.32 -11.94 15.37
N LEU A 6 -5.36 -12.67 15.79
CA LEU A 6 -5.61 -14.04 15.37
C LEU A 6 -5.83 -14.14 13.87
N SER A 7 -6.69 -13.28 13.30
CA SER A 7 -6.96 -13.24 11.86
C SER A 7 -5.70 -12.91 11.05
N LEU A 8 -4.88 -11.96 11.53
CA LEU A 8 -3.60 -11.60 10.88
C LEU A 8 -2.63 -12.78 10.88
N THR A 9 -2.49 -13.46 12.01
CA THR A 9 -1.61 -14.62 12.14
C THR A 9 -2.06 -15.75 11.21
N PHE A 10 -3.36 -16.01 11.14
CA PHE A 10 -3.94 -16.99 10.22
C PHE A 10 -3.71 -16.63 8.75
N GLY A 11 -3.90 -15.36 8.38
CA GLY A 11 -3.65 -14.86 7.04
C GLY A 11 -2.20 -15.04 6.59
N ILE A 12 -1.23 -14.83 7.50
CA ILE A 12 0.20 -15.05 7.24
C ILE A 12 0.51 -16.53 7.04
N ILE A 13 -0.04 -17.42 7.88
CA ILE A 13 0.15 -18.88 7.76
C ILE A 13 -0.40 -19.40 6.42
N ILE A 14 -1.63 -18.99 6.07
CA ILE A 14 -2.26 -19.35 4.79
C ILE A 14 -1.47 -18.77 3.61
N GLY A 15 -1.01 -17.52 3.72
CA GLY A 15 -0.20 -16.87 2.70
C GLY A 15 1.15 -17.54 2.46
N PHE A 16 1.79 -18.05 3.52
CA PHE A 16 3.06 -18.78 3.42
C PHE A 16 2.86 -20.16 2.75
N ALA A 17 1.80 -20.89 3.12
CA ALA A 17 1.47 -22.19 2.52
C ALA A 17 1.15 -22.11 1.02
N TRP A 18 0.65 -20.96 0.53
CA TRP A 18 0.23 -20.77 -0.87
C TRP A 18 1.29 -20.19 -1.81
N ARG A 19 2.53 -19.95 -1.33
CA ARG A 19 3.59 -19.26 -2.08
C ARG A 19 4.14 -20.00 -3.31
N ASN A 20 3.90 -21.31 -3.43
CA ASN A 20 4.61 -22.18 -4.38
C ASN A 20 4.07 -22.22 -5.83
N SER A 21 3.25 -21.25 -6.29
CA SER A 21 2.80 -21.24 -7.70
C SER A 21 2.56 -19.85 -8.27
N PRO A 22 3.31 -19.43 -9.32
CA PRO A 22 3.19 -18.10 -9.94
C PRO A 22 1.83 -17.87 -10.63
N GLU A 23 1.19 -18.93 -11.13
CA GLU A 23 -0.15 -18.88 -11.75
C GLU A 23 -1.25 -18.44 -10.77
N LYS A 24 -1.11 -18.75 -9.48
CA LYS A 24 -2.12 -18.44 -8.45
C LYS A 24 -2.07 -16.98 -7.98
N ILE A 25 -0.95 -16.29 -8.20
CA ILE A 25 -0.80 -14.87 -7.85
C ILE A 25 -1.69 -13.99 -8.75
N LYS A 26 -1.86 -14.35 -10.03
CA LYS A 26 -2.79 -13.65 -10.93
C LYS A 26 -4.24 -13.75 -10.46
N ARG A 27 -4.66 -14.94 -9.99
CA ARG A 27 -6.00 -15.14 -9.41
C ARG A 27 -6.17 -14.38 -8.10
N ALA A 28 -5.14 -14.34 -7.26
CA ALA A 28 -5.17 -13.56 -6.03
C ALA A 28 -5.42 -12.06 -6.31
N ASN A 29 -4.75 -11.48 -7.31
CA ASN A 29 -4.99 -10.09 -7.70
C ASN A 29 -6.45 -9.84 -8.14
N PHE A 30 -7.02 -10.76 -8.92
CA PHE A 30 -8.42 -10.66 -9.34
C PHE A 30 -9.40 -10.76 -8.16
N ILE A 31 -9.14 -11.69 -7.22
CA ILE A 31 -9.92 -11.82 -5.99
C ILE A 31 -9.80 -10.55 -5.13
N THR A 32 -8.61 -9.98 -4.98
CA THR A 32 -8.40 -8.71 -4.27
C THR A 32 -9.16 -7.57 -4.95
N LEU A 33 -9.18 -7.50 -6.28
CA LEU A 33 -9.88 -6.45 -7.01
C LEU A 33 -11.41 -6.57 -6.82
N ILE A 34 -11.95 -7.80 -6.88
CA ILE A 34 -13.37 -8.06 -6.57
C ILE A 34 -13.67 -7.69 -5.11
N GLY A 35 -12.81 -8.09 -4.18
CA GLY A 35 -12.97 -7.77 -2.76
C GLY A 35 -12.91 -6.27 -2.49
N LEU A 36 -12.01 -5.55 -3.16
CA LEU A 36 -11.93 -4.08 -3.11
C LEU A 36 -13.21 -3.45 -3.65
N PHE A 37 -13.70 -3.91 -4.80
CA PHE A 37 -14.94 -3.39 -5.38
C PHE A 37 -16.13 -3.62 -4.43
N PHE A 38 -16.24 -4.83 -3.87
CA PHE A 38 -17.27 -5.16 -2.90
C PHE A 38 -17.15 -4.32 -1.62
N LEU A 39 -15.94 -4.15 -1.10
CA LEU A 39 -15.67 -3.33 0.08
C LEU A 39 -16.05 -1.87 -0.17
N LEU A 40 -15.67 -1.32 -1.32
CA LEU A 40 -16.01 0.05 -1.71
C LEU A 40 -17.52 0.23 -1.88
N MET A 41 -18.21 -0.74 -2.48
CA MET A 41 -19.67 -0.73 -2.60
C MET A 41 -20.35 -0.73 -1.23
N VAL A 42 -19.94 -1.62 -0.33
CA VAL A 42 -20.50 -1.72 1.01
C VAL A 42 -20.18 -0.49 1.85
N MET A 43 -18.97 0.07 1.74
CA MET A 43 -18.60 1.33 2.38
C MET A 43 -19.47 2.49 1.87
N GLY A 44 -19.64 2.61 0.55
CA GLY A 44 -20.51 3.62 -0.05
C GLY A 44 -21.96 3.50 0.42
N ALA A 45 -22.49 2.28 0.47
CA ALA A 45 -23.85 2.02 0.97
C ALA A 45 -24.00 2.38 2.46
N GLN A 46 -23.02 2.04 3.30
CA GLN A 46 -23.02 2.38 4.72
C GLN A 46 -22.96 3.90 4.95
N LEU A 47 -22.09 4.60 4.23
CA LEU A 47 -21.95 6.05 4.32
C LEU A 47 -23.22 6.76 3.80
N GLY A 48 -23.80 6.29 2.69
CA GLY A 48 -25.00 6.88 2.10
C GLY A 48 -26.29 6.61 2.88
N SER A 49 -26.39 5.47 3.57
CA SER A 49 -27.54 5.16 4.44
C SER A 49 -27.47 5.86 5.80
N ASN A 50 -26.31 6.42 6.17
CA ASN A 50 -26.15 7.14 7.43
C ASN A 50 -26.51 8.61 7.25
N LYS A 51 -27.68 9.02 7.77
CA LYS A 51 -28.17 10.40 7.70
C LYS A 51 -27.26 11.41 8.38
N GLU A 52 -26.49 11.01 9.39
CA GLU A 52 -25.55 11.88 10.11
C GLU A 52 -24.31 12.19 9.28
N VAL A 53 -23.78 11.18 8.58
CA VAL A 53 -22.72 11.40 7.58
C VAL A 53 -23.26 12.25 6.45
N LEU A 54 -24.47 11.95 5.95
CA LEU A 54 -25.10 12.65 4.83
C LEU A 54 -25.39 14.13 5.13
N SER A 55 -25.88 14.45 6.33
CA SER A 55 -26.07 15.84 6.79
C SER A 55 -24.74 16.53 7.08
N GLY A 56 -23.73 15.78 7.53
CA GLY A 56 -22.37 16.25 7.79
C GLY A 56 -21.49 16.40 6.56
N ILE A 57 -21.88 15.94 5.36
CA ILE A 57 -21.03 16.00 4.14
C ILE A 57 -20.60 17.43 3.82
N GLY A 58 -21.43 18.44 4.09
CA GLY A 58 -21.07 19.83 3.84
C GLY A 58 -19.83 20.29 4.63
N GLU A 59 -19.69 19.82 5.87
CA GLU A 59 -18.60 20.18 6.78
C GLU A 59 -17.46 19.15 6.71
N MET A 60 -17.79 17.87 6.87
CA MET A 60 -16.86 16.75 6.76
C MET A 60 -16.23 16.65 5.37
N GLY A 61 -16.96 16.98 4.30
CA GLY A 61 -16.45 16.96 2.94
C GLY A 61 -15.39 18.04 2.70
N LYS A 62 -15.53 19.22 3.30
CA LYS A 62 -14.51 20.29 3.22
C LYS A 62 -13.25 19.89 3.97
N GLU A 63 -13.39 19.38 5.19
CA GLU A 63 -12.25 18.89 5.97
C GLU A 63 -11.55 17.74 5.23
N ALA A 64 -12.32 16.76 4.75
CA ALA A 64 -11.79 15.63 4.01
C ALA A 64 -11.08 16.06 2.72
N LEU A 65 -11.59 17.06 1.99
CA LEU A 65 -10.93 17.58 0.78
C LEU A 65 -9.57 18.20 1.11
N ILE A 66 -9.51 19.03 2.16
CA ILE A 66 -8.26 19.68 2.60
C ILE A 66 -7.26 18.61 3.03
N ILE A 67 -7.67 17.68 3.90
CA ILE A 67 -6.81 16.61 4.40
C ILE A 67 -6.33 15.73 3.23
N ALA A 68 -7.21 15.34 2.31
CA ALA A 68 -6.85 14.52 1.15
C ALA A 68 -5.86 15.24 0.24
N ALA A 69 -6.10 16.51 -0.10
CA ALA A 69 -5.21 17.29 -0.96
C ALA A 69 -3.82 17.45 -0.32
N PHE A 70 -3.76 17.89 0.93
CA PHE A 70 -2.49 18.03 1.66
C PHE A 70 -1.77 16.69 1.84
N SER A 71 -2.52 15.61 2.12
CA SER A 71 -1.95 14.26 2.26
C SER A 71 -1.34 13.74 0.96
N ILE A 72 -2.05 13.88 -0.17
CA ILE A 72 -1.55 13.47 -1.48
C ILE A 72 -0.31 14.30 -1.87
N ILE A 73 -0.40 15.64 -1.75
CA ILE A 73 0.72 16.54 -2.07
C ILE A 73 1.92 16.22 -1.19
N GLY A 74 1.72 16.08 0.12
CA GLY A 74 2.78 15.75 1.08
C GLY A 74 3.41 14.40 0.81
N SER A 75 2.61 13.36 0.56
CA SER A 75 3.10 12.01 0.25
C SER A 75 3.93 11.98 -1.03
N VAL A 76 3.45 12.61 -2.11
CA VAL A 76 4.17 12.69 -3.39
C VAL A 76 5.46 13.50 -3.24
N LEU A 77 5.41 14.63 -2.54
CA LEU A 77 6.58 15.48 -2.30
C LEU A 77 7.66 14.74 -1.49
N LEU A 78 7.27 14.05 -0.41
CA LEU A 78 8.18 13.25 0.41
C LEU A 78 8.79 12.10 -0.39
N VAL A 79 7.99 11.35 -1.16
CA VAL A 79 8.49 10.26 -2.02
C VAL A 79 9.49 10.79 -3.04
N HIS A 80 9.23 11.97 -3.63
CA HIS A 80 10.14 12.55 -4.62
C HIS A 80 11.45 13.01 -3.98
N LEU A 81 11.39 13.65 -2.80
CA LEU A 81 12.59 14.07 -2.06
C LEU A 81 13.39 12.88 -1.55
N ALA A 82 12.72 11.88 -0.98
CA ALA A 82 13.33 10.63 -0.54
C ALA A 82 13.98 9.88 -1.71
N SER A 83 13.29 9.79 -2.87
CA SER A 83 13.84 9.17 -4.07
C SER A 83 15.09 9.89 -4.58
N LYS A 84 15.10 11.23 -4.59
CA LYS A 84 16.30 12.00 -4.95
C LYS A 84 17.43 11.81 -3.93
N PHE A 85 17.13 11.78 -2.64
CA PHE A 85 18.11 11.57 -1.58
C PHE A 85 18.72 10.17 -1.65
N ILE A 86 17.88 9.15 -1.85
CA ILE A 86 18.27 7.76 -2.09
C ILE A 86 19.11 7.67 -3.35
N GLN A 87 18.67 8.16 -4.51
CA GLN A 87 19.47 8.10 -5.74
C GLN A 87 20.82 8.82 -5.62
N LYS A 88 20.88 9.93 -4.88
CA LYS A 88 22.15 10.64 -4.60
C LYS A 88 23.10 9.81 -3.71
N ASN A 89 22.56 9.02 -2.78
CA ASN A 89 23.34 8.11 -1.93
C ASN A 89 23.68 6.78 -2.63
N LEU A 90 22.77 6.20 -3.41
CA LEU A 90 22.96 4.93 -4.13
C LEU A 90 23.84 5.08 -5.38
N ARG A 91 23.96 6.28 -5.98
CA ARG A 91 24.97 6.55 -7.02
C ARG A 91 26.41 6.56 -6.50
N ARG A 92 26.64 6.48 -5.19
CA ARG A 92 27.98 6.18 -4.63
C ARG A 92 28.26 4.68 -4.48
N ALA A 93 27.25 3.83 -4.66
CA ALA A 93 27.38 2.37 -4.59
C ALA A 93 27.32 1.60 -5.94
N PRO A 94 27.84 2.11 -7.08
CA PRO A 94 28.19 1.23 -8.20
C PRO A 94 29.69 0.97 -8.40
N GLN A 95 30.60 1.38 -7.51
CA GLN A 95 32.06 1.14 -7.70
C GLN A 95 32.82 0.69 -6.44
N GLU A 96 32.26 -0.24 -5.66
CA GLU A 96 33.04 -0.97 -4.64
C GLU A 96 32.82 -2.50 -4.74
N GLY A 97 32.52 -2.98 -5.96
CA GLY A 97 32.32 -4.41 -6.25
C GLY A 97 32.90 -4.89 -7.58
N ALA A 98 33.64 -4.04 -8.30
CA ALA A 98 34.23 -4.37 -9.61
C ALA A 98 35.74 -4.07 -9.70
N ALA A 99 36.46 -4.18 -8.58
CA ALA A 99 37.91 -4.12 -8.54
C ALA A 99 38.45 -5.19 -7.58
N GLY A 100 38.38 -6.45 -7.99
CA GLY A 100 38.86 -7.52 -7.12
C GLY A 100 38.64 -8.95 -7.61
N THR A 101 38.80 -9.24 -8.89
CA THR A 101 39.08 -10.63 -9.33
C THR A 101 39.71 -10.63 -10.72
N GLY A 102 40.84 -9.93 -10.83
CA GLY A 102 41.83 -10.16 -11.88
C GLY A 102 43.05 -10.83 -11.24
N GLY A 103 43.21 -12.13 -11.47
CA GLY A 103 44.47 -12.86 -11.28
C GLY A 103 44.77 -13.33 -9.85
N LYS A 104 44.78 -14.65 -9.66
CA LYS A 104 46.02 -15.44 -9.76
C LYS A 104 45.73 -16.88 -9.32
N ARG A 105 46.00 -17.78 -10.28
CA ARG A 105 46.46 -19.18 -10.13
C ARG A 105 45.49 -20.17 -9.52
#